data_AF-A0A1N6MTQ8-F1
#
_entry.id   AF-A0A1N6MTQ8-F1
#
_cell.length_a   1.000
_cell.length_b   1.000
_cell.length_c   1.000
_cell.angle_alpha   90.00
_cell.angle_beta   90.00
_cell.angle_gamma   90.00
#
_symmetry.space_group_name_H-M   'P 1'
#
loop_
_entity.id
_entity.type
_entity.pdbx_description
1 polymer ?
#
loop_
_entity_poly.entity_id
_entity_poly.type
_entity_poly.pdbx_seq_one_letter_code
_entity_poly.pdbx_strand_id
1 'polypeptide(L)' 'MIEEYPIMSLENAPPEIKLAVDLIYLLECNDISPETALAALDIVRQDLQSKFKQLSQQSEEHS' A
#
# COMPACT_ATOMS: atom_id res chain seq x y z
N MET A 1 -11.77 -18.72 25.88
CA MET A 1 -12.02 -18.39 24.46
C MET A 1 -10.99 -17.35 24.09
N ILE A 2 -9.84 -17.80 23.59
CA ILE A 2 -8.86 -16.88 23.02
C ILE A 2 -9.39 -16.62 21.62
N GLU A 3 -9.77 -15.37 21.32
CA GLU A 3 -10.05 -14.96 19.96
C GLU A 3 -8.73 -15.05 19.18
N GLU A 4 -8.50 -16.19 18.55
CA GLU A 4 -7.48 -16.32 17.52
C GLU A 4 -7.89 -15.40 16.36
N TYR A 5 -7.35 -14.19 16.35
CA TYR A 5 -7.28 -13.39 15.14
C TYR A 5 -6.57 -14.25 14.08
N PRO A 6 -7.19 -14.50 12.91
CA PRO A 6 -6.73 -15.51 11.98
C PRO A 6 -5.47 -15.04 11.24
N ILE A 7 -4.30 -15.37 11.79
CA ILE A 7 -3.01 -15.20 11.11
C ILE A 7 -2.98 -16.01 9.80
N MET A 8 -3.77 -17.09 9.71
CA MET A 8 -4.01 -17.89 8.50
C MET A 8 -4.71 -17.14 7.34
N SER A 9 -5.35 -16.00 7.59
CA SER A 9 -6.00 -15.22 6.51
C SER A 9 -5.04 -14.27 5.79
N LEU A 10 -3.95 -13.84 6.42
CA LEU A 10 -3.01 -12.91 5.80
C LEU A 10 -2.07 -13.59 4.82
N GLU A 11 -1.63 -14.82 5.09
CA GLU A 11 -0.72 -15.57 4.20
C GLU A 11 -1.33 -15.86 2.81
N ASN A 12 -2.66 -15.97 2.72
CA ASN A 12 -3.39 -16.21 1.47
C ASN A 12 -4.07 -14.95 0.91
N ALA A 13 -3.92 -13.80 1.58
CA ALA A 13 -4.53 -12.56 1.14
C ALA A 13 -3.91 -12.05 -0.18
N PRO A 14 -4.67 -11.28 -0.98
CA PRO A 14 -4.13 -10.58 -2.14
C PRO A 14 -2.90 -9.74 -1.77
N PRO A 15 -1.91 -9.60 -2.68
CA PRO A 15 -0.69 -8.84 -2.41
C PRO A 15 -0.94 -7.42 -1.89
N GLU A 16 -1.96 -6.75 -2.41
CA GLU A 16 -2.35 -5.40 -2.00
C GLU A 16 -2.85 -5.33 -0.55
N ILE A 17 -3.51 -6.39 -0.07
CA ILE A 17 -4.00 -6.48 1.31
C ILE A 17 -2.83 -6.73 2.27
N LYS A 18 -1.91 -7.65 1.91
CA LYS A 18 -0.70 -7.90 2.68
C LYS A 18 0.13 -6.63 2.85
N LEU A 19 0.37 -5.94 1.74
CA LEU A 19 1.14 -4.70 1.74
C LEU A 19 0.45 -3.60 2.58
N ALA A 20 -0.88 -3.49 2.51
CA ALA A 20 -1.61 -2.53 3.34
C ALA A 20 -1.42 -2.82 4.84
N VAL A 21 -1.47 -4.08 5.25
CA VAL A 21 -1.24 -4.49 6.65
C VAL A 21 0.20 -4.18 7.09
N ASP A 22 1.20 -4.49 6.26
CA ASP A 22 2.60 -4.17 6.56
C ASP A 22 2.81 -2.66 6.71
N LEU A 23 2.20 -1.86 5.83
CA LEU A 23 2.28 -0.39 5.90
C LEU A 23 1.61 0.15 7.17
N ILE A 24 0.44 -0.37 7.55
CA ILE A 24 -0.24 0.03 8.80
C ILE A 24 0.66 -0.27 9.99
N TYR A 25 1.21 -1.49 10.08
CA TYR A 25 2.13 -1.87 11.14
C TYR A 25 3.33 -0.92 11.23
N LEU A 26 3.96 -0.58 10.09
CA LEU A 26 5.07 0.37 10.06
C LEU A 26 4.67 1.77 10.55
N LEU A 27 3.51 2.27 10.14
CA LEU A 27 3.03 3.59 10.56
C LEU A 27 2.76 3.63 12.07
N GLU A 28 2.13 2.60 12.61
CA GLU A 28 1.87 2.48 14.04
C GLU A 28 3.16 2.34 14.86
N CYS A 29 4.10 1.51 14.42
CA CYS A 29 5.39 1.34 15.09
C CYS A 29 6.26 2.60 15.12
N ASN A 30 5.98 3.58 14.24
CA ASN A 30 6.67 4.86 14.20
C ASN A 30 5.82 6.01 14.80
N ASP A 31 4.73 5.68 15.52
CA ASP A 31 3.81 6.65 16.14
C ASP A 31 3.31 7.73 15.17
N ILE A 32 3.12 7.37 13.90
CA ILE A 32 2.66 8.31 12.87
C ILE A 32 1.16 8.54 13.03
N SER A 33 0.74 9.80 13.17
CA SER A 33 -0.68 10.12 13.28
C SER A 33 -1.43 9.72 12.01
N PRO A 34 -2.70 9.24 12.12
CA PRO A 34 -3.50 8.88 10.96
C PRO A 34 -3.63 10.00 9.92
N GLU A 35 -3.73 11.25 10.36
CA GLU A 35 -3.79 12.43 9.48
C GLU A 35 -2.52 12.57 8.64
N THR A 36 -1.35 12.41 9.27
CA THR A 36 -0.04 12.48 8.58
C THR A 36 0.13 11.29 7.63
N ALA A 37 -0.26 10.09 8.07
CA ALA A 37 -0.20 8.89 7.26
C ALA A 37 -1.06 9.00 5.99
N LEU A 38 -2.31 9.48 6.12
CA LEU A 38 -3.21 9.69 4.99
C LEU A 38 -2.64 10.70 3.98
N ALA A 39 -2.11 11.83 4.46
CA ALA A 39 -1.49 12.82 3.59
C ALA A 39 -0.27 12.25 2.84
N ALA A 40 0.57 11.45 3.51
CA ALA A 40 1.72 10.79 2.89
C ALA A 40 1.28 9.74 1.85
N LEU A 41 0.28 8.92 2.17
CA LEU A 41 -0.28 7.91 1.25
C LEU A 41 -0.90 8.54 0.01
N ASP A 42 -1.53 9.72 0.13
CA ASP A 42 -2.04 10.47 -1.02
C ASP A 42 -0.93 10.93 -1.96
N ILE A 43 0.23 11.33 -1.43
CA ILE A 43 1.41 11.68 -2.23
C ILE A 43 1.96 10.44 -2.94
N VAL A 44 2.14 9.33 -2.21
CA VAL A 44 2.61 8.05 -2.77
C VAL A 44 1.68 7.57 -3.89
N ARG A 45 0.36 7.65 -3.68
CA ARG A 45 -0.64 7.29 -4.70
C ARG A 45 -0.47 8.12 -5.98
N GLN A 46 -0.29 9.43 -5.85
CA GLN A 46 -0.11 10.32 -7.01
C GLN A 46 1.18 10.03 -7.78
N ASP A 47 2.27 9.73 -7.08
CA ASP A 47 3.55 9.34 -7.70
C ASP A 47 3.40 8.01 -8.48
N LEU A 48 2.80 6.99 -7.87
CA LEU A 48 2.54 5.70 -8.53
C LEU A 48 1.62 5.84 -9.75
N GLN A 49 0.56 6.64 -9.65
CA GLN A 49 -0.32 6.94 -10.79
C GLN A 49 0.44 7.63 -11.93
N SER A 50 1.35 8.55 -11.60
CA SER A 50 2.17 9.25 -12.60
C SER A 50 3.12 8.29 -13.30
N LYS A 51 3.77 7.39 -12.55
CA LYS A 51 4.62 6.32 -13.11
C LYS A 51 3.82 5.35 -13.99
N PHE A 52 2.62 4.99 -13.58
CA PHE A 52 1.75 4.12 -14.38
C PHE A 52 1.35 4.76 -15.72
N LYS A 53 1.07 6.06 -15.72
CA LYS A 53 0.82 6.83 -16.95
C LYS A 53 2.05 6.93 -17.84
N GLN A 54 3.23 7.14 -17.26
CA GLN A 54 4.49 7.16 -18.02
C GLN A 54 4.79 5.80 -18.66
N LEU A 55 4.60 4.70 -17.92
CA LEU A 55 4.80 3.35 -18.44
C LEU A 55 3.86 3.02 -19.61
N SER A 56 2.62 3.52 -19.58
CA SER A 56 1.67 3.33 -20.67
C SER A 56 1.99 4.19 -21.91
N GLN A 57 2.60 5.35 -21.73
CA GLN A 57 3.02 6.23 -22.83
C GLN A 57 4.34 5.78 -23.48
N GLN A 58 5.26 5.21 -22.70
CA GLN A 58 6.54 4.69 -23.23
C GLN A 58 6.39 3.47 -24.14
N SER A 59 5.29 2.71 -24.01
CA SER A 59 4.94 1.62 -24.91
C SER A 59 4.39 2.07 -26.27
N GLU A 60 3.98 3.34 -26.41
CA GLU A 60 3.42 3.89 -27.65
C GLU A 60 4.48 4.66 -28.47
N GLU A 61 5.51 5.22 -27.85
CA GLU A 61 6.58 5.99 -28.54
C GLU A 61 7.69 5.12 -29.18
N HIS A 62 7.71 3.80 -28.92
CA HIS A 62 8.71 2.88 -29.45
C HIS A 62 8.16 1.86 -30.48
N SER A 63 6.97 2.12 -31.03
CA SER A 63 6.35 1.31 -32.09
C SER A 63 6.03 2.14 -33.33
#